data_AF-A0A848Z111-F1
#
_entry.id   AF-A0A848Z111-F1
#
_cell.length_a   1.000
_cell.length_b   1.000
_cell.length_c   1.000
_cell.angle_alpha   90.00
_cell.angle_beta   90.00
_cell.angle_gamma   90.00
#
_symmetry.space_group_name_H-M   'P 1'
#
loop_
_entity.id
_entity.type
_entity.pdbx_description
1 polymer ?
#
loop_
_entity_poly.entity_id
_entity_poly.type
_entity_poly.pdbx_seq_one_letter_code
_entity_poly.pdbx_strand_id
1 'polypeptide(L)'
;MRDKVHGVMSLGLIISGLCIAVAYISLHSIAAAALYLGIILISAVIILYAYCSKCPIRFTGCRHVFPGRVSGLLPPRTIKPYGALDYIGVAVPVTVLMAIPQYWLIRSAPALILFWTLIMLGAVDIVLYVCPACGNEHCPMRGPRRKFMGKTRST
;
A
#
# COMPACT_ATOMS: atom_id res chain seq x y z
N MET A 1 15.91 9.45 7.82
CA MET A 1 16.24 8.12 7.25
C MET A 1 15.33 7.01 7.78
N ARG A 2 15.12 6.90 9.10
CA ARG A 2 14.22 5.91 9.74
C ARG A 2 12.86 5.74 9.05
N ASP A 3 12.22 6.85 8.69
CA ASP A 3 10.85 6.75 8.18
C ASP A 3 10.72 6.26 6.73
N LYS A 4 11.79 6.35 5.94
CA LYS A 4 11.86 5.70 4.62
C LYS A 4 12.02 4.19 4.77
N VAL A 5 12.68 3.74 5.85
CA VAL A 5 12.80 2.31 6.18
C VAL A 5 11.43 1.72 6.48
N HIS A 6 10.61 2.39 7.30
CA HIS A 6 9.21 2.00 7.50
C HIS A 6 8.41 1.95 6.20
N GLY A 7 8.58 2.94 5.31
CA GLY A 7 7.93 2.93 3.99
C GLY A 7 8.31 1.74 3.10
N VAL A 8 9.56 1.28 3.17
CA VAL A 8 10.03 0.09 2.44
C VAL A 8 9.60 -1.20 3.14
N MET A 9 9.72 -1.26 4.45
CA MET A 9 9.37 -2.41 5.28
C MET A 9 7.88 -2.73 5.18
N SER A 10 7.01 -1.74 5.39
CA SER A 10 5.55 -1.91 5.24
C SER A 10 5.15 -2.41 3.85
N LEU A 11 5.73 -1.84 2.80
CA LEU A 11 5.46 -2.28 1.43
C LEU A 11 5.97 -3.71 1.20
N GLY A 12 7.15 -4.03 1.74
CA GLY A 12 7.70 -5.39 1.72
C GLY A 12 6.76 -6.40 2.39
N LEU A 13 6.25 -6.07 3.58
CA LEU A 13 5.29 -6.92 4.31
C LEU A 13 4.01 -7.18 3.49
N ILE A 14 3.43 -6.13 2.90
CA ILE A 14 2.22 -6.26 2.07
C ILE A 14 2.50 -7.10 0.83
N ILE A 15 3.60 -6.83 0.12
CA ILE A 15 4.00 -7.60 -1.06
C ILE A 15 4.24 -9.06 -0.70
N SER A 16 4.95 -9.35 0.40
CA SER A 16 5.17 -10.72 0.87
C SER A 16 3.85 -11.44 1.18
N GLY A 17 2.88 -10.77 1.82
CA GLY A 17 1.54 -11.32 2.02
C GLY A 17 0.86 -11.68 0.71
N LEU A 18 0.87 -10.76 -0.27
CA LEU A 18 0.32 -11.01 -1.61
C LEU A 18 1.05 -12.15 -2.35
N CYS A 19 2.38 -12.27 -2.20
CA CYS A 19 3.16 -13.36 -2.76
C CYS A 19 2.77 -14.72 -2.17
N ILE A 20 2.49 -14.78 -0.86
CA ILE A 20 2.00 -16.01 -0.21
C ILE A 20 0.64 -16.40 -0.77
N ALA A 21 -0.26 -15.43 -0.95
CA ALA A 21 -1.56 -15.69 -1.58
C ALA A 21 -1.39 -16.27 -3.00
N VAL A 22 -0.59 -15.63 -3.85
CA VAL A 22 -0.32 -16.11 -5.22
C VAL A 22 0.30 -17.50 -5.21
N ALA A 23 1.31 -17.73 -4.36
CA ALA A 23 1.98 -19.03 -4.24
C ALA A 23 1.03 -20.13 -3.74
N TYR A 24 0.14 -19.83 -2.80
CA TYR A 24 -0.82 -20.81 -2.30
C TYR A 24 -1.93 -21.12 -3.32
N ILE A 25 -2.39 -20.11 -4.06
CA ILE A 25 -3.36 -20.29 -5.15
C ILE A 25 -2.75 -21.12 -6.29
N SER A 26 -1.47 -20.94 -6.62
CA SER A 26 -0.82 -21.66 -7.71
C SER A 26 -0.67 -23.16 -7.45
N LEU A 27 -0.60 -23.58 -6.17
CA LEU A 27 -0.67 -25.00 -5.79
C LEU A 27 -2.00 -25.66 -6.15
N HIS A 28 -3.07 -24.87 -6.33
CA HIS A 28 -4.41 -25.36 -6.66
C HIS A 28 -4.77 -25.12 -8.13
N SER A 29 -4.41 -23.97 -8.69
CA SER A 29 -4.66 -23.62 -10.09
C SER A 29 -3.73 -22.50 -10.56
N ILE A 30 -2.90 -22.82 -11.55
CA ILE A 30 -2.01 -21.83 -12.20
C ILE A 30 -2.84 -20.73 -12.87
N ALA A 31 -3.96 -21.08 -13.52
CA ALA A 31 -4.83 -20.11 -14.17
C ALA A 31 -5.42 -19.11 -13.15
N ALA A 32 -5.89 -19.59 -11.99
CA ALA A 32 -6.39 -18.72 -10.92
C ALA A 32 -5.28 -17.82 -10.34
N ALA A 33 -4.08 -18.35 -10.16
CA ALA A 33 -2.93 -17.58 -9.69
C ALA A 33 -2.51 -16.48 -10.68
N ALA A 34 -2.49 -16.80 -11.98
CA ALA A 34 -2.21 -15.83 -13.03
C ALA A 34 -3.27 -14.73 -13.09
N LEU A 35 -4.55 -15.08 -12.99
CA LEU A 35 -5.65 -14.13 -12.90
C LEU A 35 -5.51 -13.21 -11.68
N TYR A 36 -5.24 -13.78 -10.51
CA TYR A 36 -5.05 -13.01 -9.28
C TYR A 36 -3.83 -12.08 -9.35
N LEU A 37 -2.72 -12.53 -9.97
CA LEU A 37 -1.56 -11.67 -10.22
C LEU A 37 -1.93 -10.49 -11.14
N GLY A 38 -2.72 -10.71 -12.20
CA GLY A 38 -3.25 -9.64 -13.03
C GLY A 38 -4.09 -8.63 -12.23
N ILE A 39 -4.94 -9.12 -11.33
CA ILE A 39 -5.74 -8.29 -10.42
C ILE A 39 -4.84 -7.47 -9.49
N ILE A 40 -3.75 -8.04 -8.96
CA ILE A 40 -2.75 -7.32 -8.16
C ILE A 40 -2.17 -6.14 -8.94
N LEU A 41 -1.70 -6.38 -10.17
CA LEU A 41 -1.08 -5.34 -10.99
C LEU A 41 -2.05 -4.21 -11.34
N ILE A 42 -3.26 -4.56 -11.77
CA ILE A 42 -4.31 -3.58 -12.09
C ILE A 42 -4.69 -2.77 -10.84
N SER A 43 -4.89 -3.45 -9.71
CA SER A 43 -5.22 -2.81 -8.43
C SER A 43 -4.14 -1.84 -7.99
N ALA A 44 -2.86 -2.22 -8.12
CA ALA A 44 -1.74 -1.34 -7.79
C ALA A 44 -1.77 -0.07 -8.65
N VAL A 45 -1.98 -0.17 -9.96
CA VAL A 45 -2.09 0.98 -10.86
C VAL A 45 -3.25 1.89 -10.46
N ILE A 46 -4.44 1.32 -10.17
CA ILE A 46 -5.62 2.10 -9.77
C ILE A 46 -5.34 2.83 -8.45
N ILE A 47 -4.78 2.16 -7.44
CA ILE A 47 -4.46 2.78 -6.14
C ILE A 47 -3.44 3.92 -6.30
N LEU A 48 -2.37 3.69 -7.09
CA LEU A 48 -1.37 4.72 -7.36
C LEU A 48 -1.98 5.91 -8.11
N TYR A 49 -2.88 5.68 -9.07
CA TYR A 49 -3.58 6.74 -9.77
C TYR A 49 -4.58 7.48 -8.87
N ALA A 50 -5.32 6.79 -8.02
CA ALA A 50 -6.29 7.38 -7.11
C ALA A 50 -5.61 8.31 -6.09
N TYR A 51 -4.56 7.81 -5.42
CA TYR A 51 -3.94 8.49 -4.28
C TYR A 51 -2.61 9.17 -4.60
N CYS A 52 -1.67 8.46 -5.23
CA CYS A 52 -0.29 8.92 -5.40
C CYS A 52 -0.16 9.96 -6.52
N SER A 53 -0.95 9.89 -7.60
CA SER A 53 -0.88 10.87 -8.70
C SER A 53 -1.39 12.27 -8.32
N LYS A 54 -2.18 12.38 -7.24
CA LYS A 54 -2.63 13.65 -6.62
C LYS A 54 -1.68 14.18 -5.55
N CYS A 55 -0.64 13.42 -5.18
CA CYS A 55 0.24 13.77 -4.08
C CYS A 55 1.28 14.82 -4.51
N PRO A 56 1.33 16.00 -3.87
CA PRO A 56 2.26 17.08 -4.25
C PRO A 56 3.73 16.70 -4.04
N ILE A 57 4.00 15.78 -3.13
CA ILE A 57 5.36 15.34 -2.78
C ILE A 57 5.76 14.01 -3.43
N ARG A 58 5.02 13.53 -4.45
CA ARG A 58 5.22 12.19 -5.04
C ARG A 58 6.64 11.97 -5.60
N PHE A 59 7.30 13.04 -6.07
CA PHE A 59 8.66 12.99 -6.63
C PHE A 59 9.77 13.33 -5.63
N THR A 60 9.48 14.18 -4.65
CA THR A 60 10.51 14.83 -3.83
C THR A 60 10.57 14.30 -2.40
N GLY A 61 9.46 13.77 -1.88
CA GLY A 61 9.32 13.47 -0.46
C GLY A 61 8.45 12.27 -0.12
N CYS A 62 8.01 11.48 -1.10
CA CYS A 62 7.20 10.30 -0.84
C CYS A 62 7.97 9.30 0.03
N ARG A 63 7.36 8.90 1.15
CA ARG A 63 7.96 7.92 2.07
C ARG A 63 7.83 6.49 1.57
N HIS A 64 6.79 6.22 0.79
CA HIS A 64 6.70 5.01 -0.02
C HIS A 64 7.53 5.22 -1.30
N VAL A 65 8.86 5.15 -1.16
CA VAL A 65 9.83 5.48 -2.23
C VAL A 65 9.45 4.86 -3.57
N PHE A 66 9.06 3.57 -3.58
CA PHE A 66 8.66 2.85 -4.79
C PHE A 66 7.32 3.36 -5.37
N PRO A 67 6.18 3.39 -4.64
CA PRO A 67 4.94 4.01 -5.09
C PRO A 67 5.07 5.44 -5.61
N GLY A 68 5.88 6.28 -4.94
CA GLY A 68 6.13 7.66 -5.38
C GLY A 68 6.74 7.70 -6.78
N ARG A 69 7.79 6.91 -7.01
CA ARG A 69 8.47 6.82 -8.32
C ARG A 69 7.56 6.24 -9.40
N VAL A 70 6.86 5.14 -9.13
CA VAL A 70 5.97 4.49 -10.10
C VAL A 70 4.80 5.42 -10.46
N SER A 71 4.25 6.16 -9.49
CA SER A 71 3.20 7.15 -9.77
C SER A 71 3.64 8.29 -10.68
N GLY A 72 4.96 8.48 -10.86
CA GLY A 72 5.53 9.41 -11.82
C GLY A 72 5.30 9.02 -13.28
N LEU A 73 5.08 7.73 -13.54
CA LEU A 73 4.74 7.20 -14.86
C LEU A 73 3.27 7.42 -15.22
N LEU A 74 2.43 7.79 -14.23
CA LEU A 74 1.01 8.02 -14.41
C LEU A 74 0.72 9.50 -14.67
N PRO A 75 -0.32 9.82 -15.46
CA PRO A 75 -0.73 11.19 -15.72
C PRO A 75 -0.91 11.97 -14.41
N PRO A 76 -0.40 13.21 -14.32
CA PRO A 76 -0.63 14.05 -13.15
C PRO A 76 -2.13 14.29 -12.97
N ARG A 77 -2.58 14.29 -11.71
CA ARG A 77 -3.93 14.75 -11.35
C ARG A 77 -3.82 16.05 -10.58
N THR A 78 -4.86 16.88 -10.65
CA THR A 78 -4.93 18.15 -9.92
C THR A 78 -4.80 17.90 -8.41
N ILE A 79 -3.90 18.63 -7.78
CA ILE A 79 -3.68 18.60 -6.32
C ILE A 79 -4.89 19.28 -5.66
N LYS A 80 -5.75 18.48 -5.05
CA LYS A 80 -6.95 18.92 -4.32
C LYS A 80 -7.34 17.86 -3.28
N PRO A 81 -8.23 18.18 -2.32
CA PRO A 81 -8.76 17.19 -1.38
C PRO A 81 -9.29 15.93 -2.07
N TYR A 82 -9.12 14.78 -1.43
CA TYR A 82 -9.60 13.50 -1.95
C TYR A 82 -11.12 13.44 -1.88
N GLY A 83 -11.74 13.12 -3.02
CA GLY A 83 -13.19 12.96 -3.14
C GLY A 83 -13.62 11.49 -3.10
N ALA A 84 -14.94 11.26 -3.14
CA ALA A 84 -15.54 9.93 -3.09
C ALA A 84 -14.93 8.93 -4.09
N LEU A 85 -14.71 9.36 -5.33
CA LEU A 85 -14.10 8.50 -6.36
C LEU A 85 -12.66 8.08 -6.03
N ASP A 86 -11.90 8.91 -5.31
CA ASP A 86 -10.55 8.53 -4.90
C ASP A 86 -10.61 7.47 -3.79
N TYR A 87 -11.56 7.59 -2.84
CA TYR A 87 -11.78 6.58 -1.82
C TYR A 87 -12.25 5.26 -2.44
N ILE A 88 -13.20 5.30 -3.37
CA ILE A 88 -13.67 4.11 -4.09
C ILE A 88 -12.51 3.47 -4.87
N GLY A 89 -11.69 4.30 -5.54
CA GLY A 89 -10.50 3.87 -6.27
C GLY A 89 -9.43 3.21 -5.40
N VAL A 90 -9.51 3.28 -4.08
CA VAL A 90 -8.63 2.54 -3.16
C VAL A 90 -9.37 1.41 -2.46
N ALA A 91 -10.55 1.70 -1.91
CA ALA A 91 -11.34 0.75 -1.13
C ALA A 91 -11.73 -0.48 -1.95
N VAL A 92 -12.18 -0.31 -3.20
CA VAL A 92 -12.57 -1.43 -4.05
C VAL A 92 -11.37 -2.32 -4.37
N PRO A 93 -10.24 -1.82 -4.92
CA PRO A 93 -9.07 -2.65 -5.15
C PRO A 93 -8.54 -3.34 -3.89
N VAL A 94 -8.42 -2.62 -2.77
CA VAL A 94 -7.97 -3.21 -1.50
C VAL A 94 -8.90 -4.35 -1.07
N THR A 95 -10.23 -4.14 -1.14
CA THR A 95 -11.20 -5.19 -0.79
C THR A 95 -11.05 -6.41 -1.67
N VAL A 96 -10.91 -6.23 -2.99
CA VAL A 96 -10.72 -7.33 -3.94
C VAL A 96 -9.42 -8.09 -3.65
N LEU A 97 -8.32 -7.37 -3.40
CA LEU A 97 -7.02 -7.97 -3.09
C LEU A 97 -7.09 -8.81 -1.81
N MET A 98 -7.84 -8.37 -0.81
CA MET A 98 -7.97 -9.09 0.46
C MET A 98 -8.98 -10.24 0.38
N ALA A 99 -10.12 -10.05 -0.31
CA ALA A 99 -11.22 -11.01 -0.32
C ALA A 99 -10.96 -12.23 -1.20
N ILE A 100 -10.38 -12.04 -2.40
CA ILE A 100 -10.19 -13.15 -3.36
C ILE A 100 -9.35 -14.29 -2.76
N PRO A 101 -8.16 -14.04 -2.16
CA PRO A 101 -7.34 -15.11 -1.60
C PRO A 101 -8.02 -15.95 -0.53
N GLN A 102 -9.00 -15.39 0.18
CA GLN A 102 -9.62 -16.06 1.32
C GLN A 102 -10.26 -17.38 0.90
N TYR A 103 -10.85 -17.46 -0.30
CA TYR A 103 -11.43 -18.70 -0.81
C TYR A 103 -10.45 -19.89 -0.81
N TRP A 104 -9.17 -19.63 -1.09
CA TRP A 104 -8.12 -20.66 -1.03
C TRP A 104 -7.49 -20.75 0.36
N LEU A 105 -7.11 -19.61 0.95
CA LEU A 105 -6.35 -19.56 2.19
C LEU A 105 -7.11 -20.19 3.38
N ILE A 106 -8.44 -20.14 3.41
CA ILE A 106 -9.24 -20.79 4.48
C ILE A 106 -9.02 -22.30 4.59
N ARG A 107 -8.50 -22.95 3.54
CA ARG A 107 -8.16 -24.38 3.54
C ARG A 107 -6.83 -24.67 4.26
N SER A 108 -6.05 -23.65 4.59
CA SER A 108 -4.79 -23.76 5.32
C SER A 108 -4.69 -22.66 6.37
N ALA A 109 -5.02 -22.99 7.61
CA ALA A 109 -4.89 -22.08 8.74
C ALA A 109 -3.48 -21.42 8.82
N PRO A 110 -2.36 -22.14 8.61
CA PRO A 110 -1.04 -21.50 8.59
C PRO A 110 -0.89 -20.43 7.51
N ALA A 111 -1.35 -20.70 6.27
CA ALA A 111 -1.24 -19.75 5.17
C ALA A 111 -2.12 -18.52 5.40
N LEU A 112 -3.33 -18.73 5.92
CA LEU A 112 -4.27 -17.67 6.28
C LEU A 112 -3.70 -16.75 7.38
N ILE A 113 -3.19 -17.35 8.46
CA ILE A 113 -2.60 -16.61 9.59
C ILE A 113 -1.39 -15.79 9.11
N LEU A 114 -0.49 -16.41 8.34
CA LEU A 114 0.70 -15.73 7.85
C LEU A 114 0.35 -14.58 6.91
N PHE A 115 -0.60 -14.79 5.99
CA PHE A 115 -1.12 -13.74 5.11
C PHE A 115 -1.62 -12.54 5.91
N TRP A 116 -2.57 -12.76 6.84
CA TRP A 116 -3.16 -11.68 7.61
C TRP A 116 -2.16 -11.00 8.54
N THR A 117 -1.22 -11.75 9.12
CA THR A 117 -0.16 -11.17 9.96
C THR A 117 0.69 -10.18 9.17
N LEU A 118 1.14 -10.57 7.98
CA LEU A 118 1.96 -9.70 7.13
C LEU A 118 1.19 -8.46 6.66
N ILE A 119 -0.06 -8.64 6.20
CA ILE A 119 -0.92 -7.52 5.79
C ILE A 119 -1.15 -6.56 6.95
N MET A 120 -1.50 -7.07 8.14
CA MET A 120 -1.81 -6.23 9.30
C MET A 120 -0.57 -5.50 9.82
N LEU A 121 0.58 -6.17 9.90
CA LEU A 121 1.84 -5.52 10.28
C LEU A 121 2.22 -4.41 9.28
N GLY A 122 2.10 -4.67 7.98
CA GLY A 122 2.35 -3.67 6.95
C GLY A 122 1.37 -2.48 7.05
N ALA A 123 0.08 -2.75 7.21
CA ALA A 123 -0.94 -1.71 7.35
C ALA A 123 -0.73 -0.85 8.61
N VAL A 124 -0.43 -1.49 9.75
CA VAL A 124 -0.11 -0.81 11.01
C VAL A 124 1.14 0.07 10.85
N ASP A 125 2.18 -0.44 10.18
CA ASP A 125 3.40 0.32 9.95
C ASP A 125 3.15 1.57 9.06
N ILE A 126 2.30 1.42 8.03
CA ILE A 126 1.85 2.54 7.19
C ILE A 126 1.11 3.59 8.01
N VAL A 127 0.10 3.17 8.78
CA VAL A 127 -0.79 4.07 9.52
C VAL A 127 -0.06 4.78 10.66
N LEU A 128 0.88 4.11 11.34
CA LEU A 128 1.54 4.66 12.52
C LEU A 128 2.82 5.43 12.23
N TYR A 129 3.60 5.03 11.21
CA TYR A 129 4.93 5.58 10.97
C TYR A 129 5.05 6.28 9.61
N VAL A 130 4.43 5.75 8.56
CA VAL A 130 4.62 6.29 7.20
C VAL A 130 3.71 7.49 6.93
N CYS A 131 2.40 7.32 7.11
CA CYS A 131 1.40 8.33 6.77
C CYS A 131 1.39 9.56 7.70
N PRO A 132 1.55 9.46 9.04
CA PRO A 132 1.56 10.62 9.93
C PRO A 132 2.72 11.58 9.69
N ALA A 133 3.79 11.05 9.10
CA ALA A 133 5.00 11.82 8.81
C ALA A 133 5.06 12.28 7.34
N CYS A 134 4.03 11.94 6.54
CA CYS A 134 3.87 12.39 5.17
C CYS A 134 3.57 13.91 5.13
N GLY A 135 4.17 14.62 4.17
CA GLY A 135 3.94 16.04 3.95
C GLY A 135 2.69 16.38 3.12
N ASN A 136 1.91 15.37 2.68
CA ASN A 136 0.69 15.59 1.91
C ASN A 136 -0.44 16.03 2.85
N GLU A 137 -0.78 17.31 2.83
CA GLU A 137 -1.78 17.90 3.72
C GLU A 137 -3.21 17.43 3.46
N HIS A 138 -3.48 16.99 2.23
CA HIS A 138 -4.79 16.49 1.83
C HIS A 138 -4.95 14.99 2.08
N CYS A 139 -3.89 14.25 2.42
CA CYS A 139 -3.97 12.79 2.56
C CYS A 139 -4.93 12.39 3.69
N PRO A 140 -5.93 11.52 3.43
CA PRO A 140 -6.87 11.10 4.47
C PRO A 140 -6.21 10.25 5.55
N MET A 141 -5.11 9.58 5.22
CA MET A 141 -4.32 8.79 6.16
C MET A 141 -3.34 9.65 6.96
N ARG A 142 -3.31 10.98 6.77
CA ARG A 142 -2.46 11.89 7.55
C ARG A 142 -2.95 11.89 9.00
N GLY A 143 -2.28 11.11 9.84
CA GLY A 143 -2.46 11.19 11.29
C GLY A 143 -2.01 12.55 11.85
N PRO A 144 -2.37 12.87 13.11
CA PRO A 144 -1.83 14.05 13.78
C PRO A 144 -0.30 13.98 13.72
N ARG A 145 0.37 15.07 13.29
CA ARG A 145 1.84 15.12 13.23
C ARG A 145 2.35 14.70 14.60
N ARG A 146 2.92 13.50 14.72
CA ARG A 146 3.76 13.20 15.88
C ARG A 146 4.91 14.20 15.79
N LYS A 147 4.95 15.19 16.69
CA LYS A 147 6.17 15.93 16.99
C LYS A 147 7.16 14.89 17.49
N PHE A 148 7.85 14.21 16.59
CA PHE A 148 8.94 13.34 16.95
C PHE A 148 10.00 14.27 17.57
N MET A 149 10.02 14.33 18.90
CA MET A 149 11.13 14.87 19.68
C MET A 149 12.37 14.12 19.23
N GLY A 150 13.21 14.77 18.43
CA GLY A 150 14.31 14.09 17.76
C GLY A 150 15.17 15.03 16.93
N LYS A 151 15.77 16.01 17.61
CA LYS A 151 16.92 16.84 17.18
C LYS A 151 16.86 17.39 15.75
N THR A 152 16.57 18.68 15.67
CA THR A 152 17.25 19.60 14.75
C THR A 152 18.75 19.27 14.72
N ARG A 153 19.23 18.63 13.65
CA ARG A 153 20.60 18.82 13.21
C ARG A 153 20.58 19.99 12.24
N SER A 154 20.77 21.17 12.81
CA SER A 154 21.44 22.28 12.13
C SER A 154 22.91 21.91 11.99
N THR A 155 23.35 21.69 10.75
CA THR A 155 24.68 21.99 10.19
C THR A 155 24.58 21.64 8.72
#